data_AF-A0A0B1SM85-F1
#
_entry.id   AF-A0A0B1SM85-F1
#
_cell.length_a   1.000
_cell.length_b   1.000
_cell.length_c   1.000
_cell.angle_alpha   90.00
_cell.angle_beta   90.00
_cell.angle_gamma   90.00
#
_symmetry.space_group_name_H-M   'P 1'
#
loop_
_entity.id
_entity.type
_entity.pdbx_description
1 polymer ?
#
loop_
_entity_poly.entity_id
_entity_poly.type
_entity_poly.pdbx_seq_one_letter_code
_entity_poly.pdbx_strand_id
1 'polypeptide(L)'
;MAFTNTSPCVFPTNASEKSLGSNPICLAAPAENGDSFFLDMASTTVAYGKGMAFTNTSPCVFPTNASEKSLGSNPICLAAPAENGDSFFLDMASTTVAYGKIEVVDRRGGKRIPRTWGANAEGVETQDPKEVLNGGGLQPLGGSETTGGYKGTGLCMMVEVLCGIMGGSSFGKSIRKWQTTDENANLGQCFVAIDPDCFAPGF
;
A
#
# COMPACT_ATOMS: atom_id res chain seq x y z
N MET A 1 0.23 23.08 27.63
CA MET A 1 1.01 22.20 28.52
C MET A 1 2.10 21.61 27.65
N ALA A 2 3.35 22.05 27.86
CA ALA A 2 4.48 21.67 27.01
C ALA A 2 4.76 20.18 27.18
N PHE A 3 4.70 19.42 26.08
CA PHE A 3 5.22 18.06 26.05
C PHE A 3 6.74 18.14 25.82
N THR A 4 7.47 18.47 26.87
CA THR A 4 8.88 18.09 26.97
C THR A 4 8.91 16.61 27.34
N ASN A 5 8.93 15.71 26.37
CA ASN A 5 9.41 14.36 26.65
C ASN A 5 9.96 13.68 25.41
N THR A 6 11.26 13.43 25.46
CA THR A 6 12.09 12.60 24.60
C THR A 6 11.72 11.11 24.72
N SER A 7 10.45 10.77 24.51
CA SER A 7 10.03 9.36 24.49
C SER A 7 10.42 8.75 23.14
N PRO A 8 11.11 7.60 23.11
CA PRO A 8 11.44 6.93 21.86
C PRO A 8 10.15 6.55 21.11
N CYS A 9 10.16 6.62 19.79
CA CYS A 9 9.09 6.04 18.96
C CYS A 9 9.07 4.52 19.20
N VAL A 10 8.19 4.05 20.09
CA VAL A 10 8.08 2.62 20.44
C VAL A 10 7.19 1.92 19.41
N PHE A 11 7.82 1.28 18.42
CA PHE A 11 7.14 0.41 17.45
C PHE A 11 6.51 -0.82 18.11
N PRO A 12 5.47 -1.43 17.52
CA PRO A 12 4.94 -2.71 17.99
C PRO A 12 6.07 -3.75 18.10
N THR A 13 6.00 -4.55 19.16
CA THR A 13 7.08 -5.35 19.80
C THR A 13 7.84 -6.36 18.94
N ASN A 14 7.54 -6.49 17.65
CA ASN A 14 8.18 -7.41 16.71
C ASN A 14 8.99 -6.72 15.59
N ALA A 15 9.02 -5.38 15.54
CA ALA A 15 9.91 -4.67 14.62
C ALA A 15 11.34 -4.67 15.16
N SER A 16 12.33 -4.93 14.30
CA SER A 16 13.74 -4.75 14.67
C SER A 16 14.00 -3.27 14.96
N GLU A 17 14.00 -2.92 16.25
CA GLU A 17 14.22 -1.56 16.75
C GLU A 17 15.67 -1.16 16.47
N LYS A 18 15.89 -0.25 15.49
CA LYS A 18 17.10 0.57 15.48
C LYS A 18 16.75 1.87 16.19
N SER A 19 17.24 1.99 17.43
CA SER A 19 17.01 3.15 18.28
C SER A 19 17.32 4.47 17.55
N LEU A 20 16.49 5.48 17.82
CA LEU A 20 16.74 6.86 17.47
C LEU A 20 18.03 7.34 18.17
N GLY A 21 19.14 7.20 17.46
CA GLY A 21 20.27 8.12 17.62
C GLY A 21 19.94 9.46 16.94
N SER A 22 20.95 10.21 16.51
CA SER A 22 20.82 11.46 15.73
C SER A 22 20.27 11.28 14.29
N ASN A 23 19.50 10.22 14.02
CA ASN A 23 18.98 9.91 12.69
C ASN A 23 17.53 10.38 12.58
N PRO A 24 17.21 11.26 11.61
CA PRO A 24 15.88 11.90 11.51
C PRO A 24 14.77 10.97 10.98
N ILE A 25 15.11 9.75 10.56
CA ILE A 25 14.20 8.80 9.91
C ILE A 25 14.42 7.41 10.52
N CYS A 26 13.34 6.77 10.97
CA CYS A 26 13.34 5.36 11.37
C CYS A 26 12.51 4.53 10.39
N LEU A 27 13.05 3.38 9.98
CA LEU A 27 12.41 2.40 9.11
C LEU A 27 12.19 1.11 9.89
N ALA A 28 10.93 0.72 10.05
CA ALA A 28 10.55 -0.54 10.66
C ALA A 28 9.80 -1.40 9.64
N ALA A 29 10.24 -2.64 9.43
CA ALA A 29 9.53 -3.58 8.56
C ALA A 29 9.14 -4.84 9.34
N PRO A 30 8.07 -4.79 10.15
CA PRO A 30 7.58 -6.00 10.80
C PRO A 30 6.94 -6.91 9.74
N ALA A 31 7.30 -8.18 9.78
CA ALA A 31 6.56 -9.23 9.08
C ALA A 31 5.36 -9.62 9.97
N GLU A 32 4.20 -8.98 9.75
CA GLU A 32 2.96 -9.39 10.41
C GLU A 32 2.21 -10.43 9.58
N ASN A 33 1.85 -11.52 10.25
CA ASN A 33 1.10 -12.63 9.67
C ASN A 33 -0.40 -12.47 9.99
N GLY A 34 -1.19 -11.77 9.17
CA GLY A 34 -2.66 -11.79 9.33
C GLY A 34 -3.48 -10.69 8.64
N ASP A 35 -4.72 -11.03 8.24
CA ASP A 35 -5.61 -10.25 7.35
C ASP A 35 -6.11 -8.87 7.86
N SER A 36 -5.64 -8.37 9.02
CA SER A 36 -6.03 -7.09 9.63
C SER A 36 -5.24 -5.85 9.13
N PHE A 37 -4.53 -6.01 8.01
CA PHE A 37 -3.48 -5.12 7.49
C PHE A 37 -3.84 -3.62 7.35
N PHE A 38 -5.07 -3.29 6.89
CA PHE A 38 -5.46 -1.89 6.63
C PHE A 38 -5.72 -1.10 7.91
N LEU A 39 -6.30 -1.74 8.92
CA LEU A 39 -6.64 -1.08 10.18
C LEU A 39 -5.38 -0.79 10.99
N ASP A 40 -4.41 -1.70 10.94
CA ASP A 40 -3.15 -1.50 11.66
C ASP A 40 -2.33 -0.38 11.02
N MET A 41 -2.20 -0.37 9.69
CA MET A 41 -1.51 0.70 8.94
C MET A 41 -2.07 2.10 9.23
N ALA A 42 -3.39 2.26 9.20
CA ALA A 42 -4.04 3.53 9.52
C ALA A 42 -3.86 3.88 11.00
N SER A 43 -4.00 2.92 11.91
CA SER A 43 -3.85 3.14 13.35
C SER A 43 -2.42 3.51 13.74
N THR A 44 -1.41 2.85 13.17
CA THR A 44 0.01 3.17 13.36
C THR A 44 0.34 4.55 12.81
N THR A 45 -0.11 4.87 11.60
CA THR A 45 0.13 6.18 10.96
C THR A 45 -0.52 7.32 11.77
N VAL A 46 -1.73 7.10 12.30
CA VAL A 46 -2.43 8.03 13.19
C VAL A 46 -1.74 8.13 14.56
N ALA A 47 -1.26 7.03 15.12
CA ALA A 47 -0.59 7.00 16.42
C ALA A 47 0.73 7.80 16.42
N TYR A 48 1.48 7.76 15.31
CA TYR A 48 2.70 8.55 15.16
C TYR A 48 2.43 9.97 14.68
N GLY A 49 1.32 10.20 13.97
CA GLY A 49 0.90 11.51 13.46
C GLY A 49 1.85 12.15 12.44
N LYS A 50 3.02 11.55 12.18
CA LYS A 50 4.18 12.08 11.45
C LYS A 50 4.94 10.91 10.81
N GLY A 51 4.52 10.46 9.62
CA GLY A 51 5.17 9.31 9.01
C GLY A 51 4.43 8.69 7.84
N MET A 52 5.02 7.62 7.30
CA MET A 52 4.49 6.85 6.19
C MET A 52 4.32 5.40 6.56
N ALA A 53 3.40 4.72 5.88
CA ALA A 53 3.27 3.27 6.00
C ALA A 53 2.97 2.65 4.63
N PHE A 54 3.44 1.43 4.46
CA PHE A 54 3.40 0.67 3.23
C PHE A 54 3.12 -0.79 3.53
N THR A 55 2.44 -1.48 2.63
CA THR A 55 2.27 -2.94 2.69
C THR A 55 2.14 -3.52 1.30
N ASN A 56 2.77 -4.66 1.03
CA ASN A 56 2.53 -5.40 -0.21
C ASN A 56 1.34 -6.35 -0.07
N THR A 57 0.67 -6.68 -1.17
CA THR A 57 -0.51 -7.55 -1.16
C THR A 57 -0.40 -8.66 -2.20
N SER A 58 -1.32 -9.63 -2.15
CA SER A 58 -1.43 -10.66 -3.20
C SER A 58 -1.49 -10.07 -4.61
N PRO A 59 -0.88 -10.71 -5.62
CA PRO A 59 -0.88 -10.26 -7.00
C PRO A 59 -2.29 -10.10 -7.58
N CYS A 60 -2.64 -8.85 -7.86
CA CYS A 60 -3.93 -8.50 -8.47
C CYS A 60 -3.78 -7.44 -9.58
N VAL A 61 -2.59 -6.88 -9.77
CA VAL A 61 -2.29 -5.80 -10.71
C VAL A 61 -1.47 -6.32 -11.88
N PHE A 62 -1.81 -5.86 -13.09
CA PHE A 62 -0.96 -5.98 -14.26
C PHE A 62 0.02 -4.81 -14.31
N PRO A 63 1.34 -5.02 -14.16
CA PRO A 63 2.31 -3.97 -14.45
C PRO A 63 2.10 -3.40 -15.87
N THR A 64 2.52 -2.15 -16.08
CA THR A 64 2.43 -1.54 -17.41
C THR A 64 3.15 -2.41 -18.44
N ASN A 65 2.47 -2.71 -19.54
CA ASN A 65 2.93 -3.59 -20.63
C ASN A 65 3.16 -5.06 -20.25
N ALA A 66 2.64 -5.53 -19.11
CA ALA A 66 2.62 -6.94 -18.74
C ALA A 66 1.28 -7.61 -19.05
N SER A 67 1.34 -8.87 -19.49
CA SER A 67 0.16 -9.73 -19.73
C SER A 67 -0.17 -10.63 -18.55
N GLU A 68 0.57 -10.53 -17.44
CA GLU A 68 0.37 -11.35 -16.26
C GLU A 68 0.38 -10.50 -14.99
N LYS A 69 -0.48 -10.85 -14.03
CA LYS A 69 -0.52 -10.23 -12.72
C LYS A 69 0.73 -10.63 -11.93
N SER A 70 1.43 -9.64 -11.40
CA SER A 70 2.65 -9.88 -10.63
C SER A 70 2.82 -8.96 -9.43
N LEU A 71 2.00 -7.91 -9.29
CA LEU A 71 2.07 -6.95 -8.18
C LEU A 71 0.73 -6.87 -7.45
N GLY A 72 0.79 -6.54 -6.17
CA GLY A 72 -0.39 -6.25 -5.36
C GLY A 72 -0.92 -4.83 -5.57
N SER A 73 -2.05 -4.51 -4.94
CA SER A 73 -2.58 -3.14 -4.93
C SER A 73 -1.74 -2.19 -4.09
N ASN A 74 -0.87 -2.75 -3.24
CA ASN A 74 0.28 -2.11 -2.59
C ASN A 74 0.01 -0.67 -2.13
N PRO A 75 -0.83 -0.49 -1.09
CA PRO A 75 -1.21 0.83 -0.62
C PRO A 75 -0.05 1.60 0.02
N ILE A 76 -0.18 2.93 -0.02
CA ILE A 76 0.74 3.92 0.50
C ILE A 76 -0.05 4.87 1.41
N CYS A 77 0.41 5.02 2.64
CA CYS A 77 -0.12 5.98 3.60
C CYS A 77 0.91 7.03 3.99
N LEU A 78 0.44 8.25 4.22
CA LEU A 78 1.22 9.36 4.78
C LEU A 78 0.32 10.16 5.73
N ALA A 79 0.79 10.38 6.95
CA ALA A 79 0.24 11.40 7.84
C ALA A 79 1.27 12.49 8.10
N ALA A 80 0.79 13.73 8.05
CA ALA A 80 1.52 14.88 8.52
C ALA A 80 0.60 15.76 9.38
N PRO A 81 1.04 16.24 10.54
CA PRO A 81 0.25 17.16 11.35
C PRO A 81 0.22 18.53 10.65
N ALA A 82 -0.82 19.30 10.93
CA ALA A 82 -0.94 20.69 10.50
C ALA A 82 -1.28 21.59 11.70
N GLU A 83 -1.30 22.91 11.48
CA GLU A 83 -1.65 23.86 12.53
C GLU A 83 -3.10 23.66 13.02
N ASN A 84 -3.37 24.16 14.23
CA ASN A 84 -4.72 24.19 14.82
C ASN A 84 -5.38 22.82 15.02
N GLY A 85 -4.58 21.76 15.10
CA GLY A 85 -5.07 20.39 15.33
C GLY A 85 -5.62 19.72 14.06
N ASP A 86 -5.37 20.30 12.88
CA ASP A 86 -5.64 19.64 11.60
C ASP A 86 -4.52 18.65 11.25
N SER A 87 -4.77 17.77 10.28
CA SER A 87 -3.79 16.81 9.80
C SER A 87 -4.03 16.47 8.33
N PHE A 88 -2.94 16.39 7.56
CA PHE A 88 -2.98 15.81 6.24
C PHE A 88 -2.87 14.29 6.36
N PHE A 89 -3.86 13.58 5.82
CA PHE A 89 -3.88 12.12 5.78
C PHE A 89 -4.11 11.64 4.35
N LEU A 90 -3.13 10.93 3.80
CA LEU A 90 -3.21 10.24 2.53
C LEU A 90 -3.29 8.73 2.79
N ASP A 91 -4.30 8.08 2.22
CA ASP A 91 -4.42 6.63 2.12
C ASP A 91 -4.87 6.29 0.70
N MET A 92 -3.96 5.68 -0.06
CA MET A 92 -4.22 5.33 -1.46
C MET A 92 -3.64 3.97 -1.82
N ALA A 93 -4.40 3.19 -2.57
CA ALA A 93 -3.84 2.07 -3.32
C ALA A 93 -2.96 2.61 -4.47
N SER A 94 -1.95 1.83 -4.87
CA SER A 94 -1.13 2.12 -6.05
C SER A 94 -1.83 1.73 -7.37
N THR A 95 -3.13 1.39 -7.30
CA THR A 95 -4.01 1.06 -8.43
C THR A 95 -4.95 2.21 -8.75
N THR A 96 -5.51 2.22 -9.96
CA THR A 96 -6.50 3.24 -10.34
C THR A 96 -7.80 3.14 -9.51
N VAL A 97 -8.11 1.94 -9.02
CA VAL A 97 -9.26 1.68 -8.16
C VAL A 97 -9.00 0.52 -7.21
N ALA A 98 -9.66 0.51 -6.05
CA ALA A 98 -9.70 -0.64 -5.16
C ALA A 98 -10.53 -1.78 -5.75
N TYR A 99 -10.07 -3.02 -5.58
CA TYR A 99 -10.74 -4.23 -6.08
C TYR A 99 -12.21 -4.33 -5.60
N GLY A 100 -12.43 -4.09 -4.30
CA GLY A 100 -13.78 -4.13 -3.71
C GLY A 100 -14.76 -3.12 -4.31
N LYS A 101 -14.28 -2.01 -4.90
CA LYS A 101 -15.16 -1.06 -5.59
C LYS A 101 -15.72 -1.63 -6.88
N ILE A 102 -14.96 -2.48 -7.58
CA ILE A 102 -15.43 -3.22 -8.77
C ILE A 102 -16.47 -4.26 -8.35
N GLU A 103 -16.22 -5.00 -7.26
CA GLU A 103 -17.20 -5.95 -6.70
C GLU A 103 -18.52 -5.28 -6.34
N VAL A 104 -18.48 -4.09 -5.73
CA VAL A 104 -19.69 -3.32 -5.41
C VAL A 104 -20.45 -2.92 -6.68
N VAL A 105 -19.76 -2.53 -7.74
CA VAL A 105 -20.39 -2.20 -9.03
C VAL A 105 -21.09 -3.42 -9.62
N ASP A 106 -20.43 -4.59 -9.68
CA ASP A 106 -21.02 -5.82 -10.21
C ASP A 106 -22.22 -6.28 -9.37
N ARG A 107 -22.10 -6.30 -8.04
CA ARG A 107 -23.19 -6.67 -7.11
C ARG A 107 -24.41 -5.77 -7.23
N ARG A 108 -24.23 -4.50 -7.61
CA ARG A 108 -25.32 -3.55 -7.85
C ARG A 108 -25.91 -3.63 -9.27
N GLY A 109 -25.46 -4.60 -10.08
CA GLY A 109 -25.92 -4.77 -11.46
C GLY A 109 -25.32 -3.76 -12.44
N GLY A 110 -24.20 -3.12 -12.09
CA GLY A 110 -23.47 -2.21 -12.97
C GLY A 110 -22.89 -2.95 -14.17
N LYS A 111 -23.16 -2.45 -15.37
CA LYS A 111 -22.74 -3.10 -16.63
C LYS A 111 -21.40 -2.60 -17.18
N ARG A 112 -20.89 -1.48 -16.67
CA ARG A 112 -19.65 -0.87 -17.14
C ARG A 112 -18.86 -0.22 -16.00
N ILE A 113 -17.55 -0.41 -16.02
CA ILE A 113 -16.56 0.33 -15.23
C ILE A 113 -15.70 1.21 -16.17
N PRO A 114 -15.06 2.27 -15.65
CA PRO A 114 -14.07 3.02 -16.42
C PRO A 114 -12.97 2.09 -16.95
N ARG A 115 -12.54 2.33 -18.20
CA ARG A 115 -11.55 1.50 -18.90
C ARG A 115 -10.20 1.39 -18.18
N THR A 116 -9.85 2.41 -17.40
CA THR A 116 -8.60 2.47 -16.63
C THR A 116 -8.63 1.69 -15.33
N TRP A 117 -9.75 1.06 -14.96
CA TRP A 117 -9.87 0.36 -13.68
C TRP A 117 -9.26 -1.04 -13.70
N GLY A 118 -9.35 -1.74 -14.83
CA GLY A 118 -8.91 -3.13 -14.88
C GLY A 118 -8.80 -3.70 -16.29
N ALA A 119 -8.29 -4.91 -16.33
CA ALA A 119 -8.08 -5.71 -17.53
C ALA A 119 -8.66 -7.11 -17.34
N ASN A 120 -8.94 -7.77 -18.46
CA ASN A 120 -9.39 -9.16 -18.51
C ASN A 120 -8.23 -10.15 -18.24
N ALA A 121 -8.49 -11.45 -18.41
CA ALA A 121 -7.52 -12.52 -18.13
C ALA A 121 -6.25 -12.45 -18.99
N GLU A 122 -6.34 -11.83 -20.18
CA GLU A 122 -5.22 -11.65 -21.11
C GLU A 122 -4.43 -10.36 -20.84
N GLY A 123 -4.82 -9.56 -19.83
CA GLY A 123 -4.20 -8.27 -19.52
C GLY A 123 -4.65 -7.12 -20.44
N VAL A 124 -5.73 -7.32 -21.21
CA VAL A 124 -6.31 -6.28 -22.07
C VAL A 124 -7.35 -5.47 -21.29
N GLU A 125 -7.26 -4.14 -21.36
CA GLU A 125 -8.20 -3.23 -20.70
C GLU A 125 -9.66 -3.57 -21.03
N THR A 126 -10.50 -3.57 -20.00
CA THR A 126 -11.92 -3.89 -20.15
C THR A 126 -12.80 -2.90 -19.39
N GLN A 127 -14.05 -2.81 -19.81
CA GLN A 127 -15.10 -2.09 -19.11
C GLN A 127 -16.09 -3.05 -18.44
N ASP A 128 -15.98 -4.36 -18.64
CA ASP A 128 -16.86 -5.31 -17.97
C ASP A 128 -16.28 -5.64 -16.58
N PRO A 129 -16.97 -5.29 -15.47
CA PRO A 129 -16.50 -5.64 -14.14
C PRO A 129 -16.32 -7.16 -13.96
N LYS A 130 -17.10 -8.00 -14.64
CA LYS A 130 -17.01 -9.45 -14.53
C LYS A 130 -15.73 -10.01 -15.15
N GLU A 131 -15.25 -9.42 -16.23
CA GLU A 131 -13.98 -9.84 -16.83
C GLU A 131 -12.81 -9.55 -15.88
N VAL A 132 -12.88 -8.43 -15.14
CA VAL A 132 -11.88 -8.11 -14.11
C VAL A 132 -11.97 -9.09 -12.94
N LEU A 133 -13.17 -9.39 -12.46
CA LEU A 133 -13.39 -10.24 -11.28
C LEU A 133 -13.12 -11.73 -11.57
N ASN A 134 -13.33 -12.19 -12.81
CA ASN A 134 -13.22 -13.59 -13.21
C ASN A 134 -11.94 -13.87 -14.02
N GLY A 135 -10.79 -13.78 -13.35
CA GLY A 135 -9.49 -14.12 -13.94
C GLY A 135 -8.67 -12.90 -14.38
N GLY A 136 -9.32 -11.76 -14.60
CA GLY A 136 -8.66 -10.47 -14.84
C GLY A 136 -8.01 -9.86 -13.60
N GLY A 137 -7.81 -8.55 -13.62
CA GLY A 137 -7.06 -7.82 -12.61
C GLY A 137 -7.11 -6.31 -12.77
N LEU A 138 -6.47 -5.61 -11.85
CA LEU A 138 -6.45 -4.16 -11.79
C LEU A 138 -5.35 -3.58 -12.68
N GLN A 139 -5.58 -2.35 -13.12
CA GLN A 139 -4.56 -1.50 -13.74
C GLN A 139 -3.86 -0.64 -12.67
N PRO A 140 -2.57 -0.33 -12.85
CA PRO A 140 -1.83 0.53 -11.93
C PRO A 140 -2.41 1.95 -11.94
N LEU A 141 -2.07 2.76 -10.94
CA LEU A 141 -2.45 4.17 -10.94
C LEU A 141 -1.95 4.85 -12.21
N GLY A 142 -2.86 5.49 -12.93
CA GLY A 142 -2.59 6.07 -14.25
C GLY A 142 -2.96 5.15 -15.42
N GLY A 143 -3.57 3.98 -15.19
CA GLY A 143 -4.14 3.14 -16.25
C GLY A 143 -3.07 2.55 -17.19
N SER A 144 -3.29 2.68 -18.50
CA SER A 144 -2.33 2.28 -19.55
C SER A 144 -1.05 3.12 -19.55
N GLU A 145 -0.06 2.70 -20.35
CA GLU A 145 1.15 3.49 -20.63
C GLU A 145 0.81 4.92 -21.10
N THR A 146 -0.17 5.09 -21.99
CA THR A 146 -0.55 6.40 -22.55
C THR A 146 -1.09 7.38 -21.52
N THR A 147 -1.68 6.87 -20.43
CA THR A 147 -2.25 7.65 -19.33
C THR A 147 -1.30 7.73 -18.12
N GLY A 148 -0.09 7.18 -18.24
CA GLY A 148 0.96 7.26 -17.23
C GLY A 148 1.01 6.08 -16.25
N GLY A 149 0.47 4.92 -16.60
CA GLY A 149 0.44 3.71 -15.77
C GLY A 149 1.79 3.23 -15.25
N TYR A 150 2.87 3.55 -15.97
CA TYR A 150 4.24 3.23 -15.55
C TYR A 150 4.62 3.91 -14.23
N LYS A 151 3.98 5.05 -13.89
CA LYS A 151 4.16 5.73 -12.60
C LYS A 151 3.53 4.91 -11.46
N GLY A 152 2.29 4.46 -11.63
CA GLY A 152 1.64 3.58 -10.66
C GLY A 152 2.35 2.24 -10.52
N THR A 153 2.86 1.70 -11.63
CA THR A 153 3.70 0.48 -11.60
C THR A 153 4.98 0.72 -10.79
N GLY A 154 5.63 1.87 -10.96
CA GLY A 154 6.78 2.27 -10.15
C GLY A 154 6.46 2.37 -8.65
N LEU A 155 5.31 2.94 -8.29
CA LEU A 155 4.84 2.99 -6.90
C LEU A 155 4.56 1.60 -6.32
N CYS A 156 3.90 0.71 -7.08
CA CYS A 156 3.70 -0.68 -6.68
C CYS A 156 5.04 -1.38 -6.40
N MET A 157 6.01 -1.22 -7.31
CA MET A 157 7.35 -1.83 -7.18
C MET A 157 8.13 -1.26 -5.99
N MET A 158 8.02 0.04 -5.72
CA MET A 158 8.64 0.67 -4.55
C MET A 158 8.15 0.01 -3.26
N VAL A 159 6.84 -0.15 -3.11
CA VAL A 159 6.24 -0.83 -1.95
C VAL A 159 6.67 -2.29 -1.88
N GLU A 160 6.71 -2.99 -3.01
CA GLU A 160 7.15 -4.39 -3.07
C GLU A 160 8.60 -4.56 -2.58
N VAL A 161 9.49 -3.64 -2.95
CA VAL A 161 10.89 -3.64 -2.49
C VAL A 161 10.97 -3.36 -0.99
N LEU A 162 10.25 -2.36 -0.49
CA LEU A 162 10.29 -1.95 0.92
C LEU A 162 9.70 -3.01 1.86
N CYS A 163 8.57 -3.60 1.48
CA CYS A 163 7.82 -4.54 2.31
C CYS A 163 8.26 -5.99 2.09
N GLY A 164 8.30 -6.40 0.82
CA GLY A 164 8.67 -7.74 0.40
C GLY A 164 10.15 -8.01 0.63
N ILE A 165 10.97 -7.38 -0.21
CA ILE A 165 12.41 -7.70 -0.32
C ILE A 165 13.17 -7.25 0.92
N MET A 166 13.00 -6.00 1.35
CA MET A 166 13.71 -5.45 2.51
C MET A 166 13.15 -6.00 3.84
N GLY A 167 11.84 -6.26 3.91
CA GLY A 167 11.20 -6.87 5.09
C GLY A 167 11.43 -8.37 5.22
N GLY A 168 12.01 -9.03 4.21
CA GLY A 168 12.25 -10.48 4.22
C GLY A 168 10.97 -11.32 4.09
N SER A 169 9.90 -10.74 3.54
CA SER A 169 8.61 -11.39 3.34
C SER A 169 8.44 -11.89 1.90
N SER A 170 7.32 -12.55 1.58
CA SER A 170 7.02 -12.98 0.21
C SER A 170 6.74 -11.76 -0.67
N PHE A 171 7.03 -11.87 -1.97
CA PHE A 171 6.89 -10.75 -2.90
C PHE A 171 6.44 -11.18 -4.29
N GLY A 172 5.65 -10.32 -4.92
CA GLY A 172 5.06 -10.57 -6.23
C GLY A 172 4.38 -11.94 -6.32
N LYS A 173 4.74 -12.74 -7.32
CA LYS A 173 4.10 -14.05 -7.58
C LYS A 173 4.35 -15.13 -6.53
N SER A 174 5.29 -14.94 -5.59
CA SER A 174 5.50 -15.90 -4.51
C SER A 174 4.49 -15.73 -3.36
N ILE A 175 3.72 -14.64 -3.37
CA ILE A 175 2.60 -14.44 -2.45
C ILE A 175 1.40 -15.26 -2.95
N ARG A 176 0.69 -15.92 -2.03
CA ARG A 176 -0.57 -16.61 -2.33
C ARG A 176 -1.57 -15.70 -3.04
N LYS A 177 -2.50 -16.29 -3.80
CA LYS A 177 -3.58 -15.53 -4.43
C LYS A 177 -4.56 -15.00 -3.38
N TRP A 178 -5.15 -13.84 -3.65
CA TRP A 178 -6.05 -13.14 -2.70
C TRP A 178 -7.21 -14.01 -2.17
N GLN A 179 -7.74 -14.92 -2.99
CA GLN A 179 -8.89 -15.76 -2.66
C GLN A 179 -8.53 -17.16 -2.12
N THR A 180 -7.25 -17.52 -2.05
CA THR A 180 -6.82 -18.85 -1.57
C THR A 180 -6.34 -18.75 -0.14
N THR A 181 -6.99 -19.42 0.81
CA THR A 181 -6.63 -19.40 2.25
C THR A 181 -5.79 -20.59 2.70
N ASP A 182 -5.29 -21.38 1.75
CA ASP A 182 -4.65 -22.67 2.00
C ASP A 182 -3.25 -22.54 2.61
N GLU A 183 -2.65 -21.36 2.49
CA GLU A 183 -1.32 -21.03 2.99
C GLU A 183 -1.30 -19.61 3.56
N ASN A 184 -0.26 -19.29 4.34
CA ASN A 184 -0.05 -17.93 4.82
C ASN A 184 0.41 -17.04 3.65
N ALA A 185 -0.11 -15.81 3.55
CA ALA A 185 0.34 -14.87 2.52
C ALA A 185 1.80 -14.44 2.72
N ASN A 186 2.28 -14.40 3.97
CA ASN A 186 3.60 -13.90 4.34
C ASN A 186 3.87 -12.51 3.73
N LEU A 187 3.00 -11.54 4.05
CA LEU A 187 3.11 -10.17 3.57
C LEU A 187 4.09 -9.37 4.44
N GLY A 188 4.65 -8.32 3.86
CA GLY A 188 5.48 -7.36 4.55
C GLY A 188 4.76 -6.05 4.78
N GLN A 189 5.17 -5.36 5.83
CA GLN A 189 4.82 -3.98 6.09
C GLN A 189 6.10 -3.18 6.23
N CYS A 190 6.05 -1.89 5.90
CA CYS A 190 7.13 -0.96 6.15
C CYS A 190 6.54 0.34 6.71
N PHE A 191 7.12 0.82 7.80
CA PHE A 191 6.73 2.03 8.50
C PHE A 191 7.92 2.98 8.53
N VAL A 192 7.64 4.25 8.24
CA VAL A 192 8.59 5.35 8.29
C VAL A 192 8.10 6.31 9.36
N ALA A 193 8.88 6.49 10.42
CA ALA A 193 8.67 7.59 11.36
C ALA A 193 9.65 8.72 11.04
N ILE A 194 9.13 9.94 10.95
CA ILE A 194 9.92 11.14 10.65
C ILE A 194 9.79 12.09 11.84
N ASP A 195 10.92 12.47 12.42
CA ASP A 195 10.95 13.48 13.46
C ASP A 195 11.06 14.89 12.84
N PRO A 196 9.98 15.70 12.83
CA PRO A 196 10.00 17.03 12.22
C PRO A 196 10.94 18.00 12.94
N ASP A 197 11.26 17.76 14.22
CA ASP A 197 12.16 18.63 14.99
C ASP A 197 13.61 18.57 14.46
N CYS A 198 13.93 17.55 13.66
CA CYS A 198 15.19 17.44 12.94
C CYS A 198 15.26 18.31 11.67
N PHE A 199 14.16 18.94 11.25
CA PHE A 199 14.06 19.71 10.01
C PHE A 199 13.90 21.22 10.29
N ALA A 200 13.53 21.99 9.27
CA ALA A 200 13.46 23.45 9.38
C ALA A 200 12.49 23.90 10.50
N PRO A 201 12.80 24.99 11.23
CA PRO A 201 11.94 25.49 12.29
C PRO A 201 10.55 25.89 11.76
N GLY A 202 9.49 25.56 12.51
CA GLY A 202 8.11 25.94 12.18
C GLY A 202 7.40 25.03 11.18
N PHE A 203 7.87 23.78 11.05
CA PHE A 203 7.13 22.69 10.42
C PHE A 203 6.07 22.10 11.35
#